data_AF-A0A969RKM2-F1
#
_entry.id   AF-A0A969RKM2-F1
#
_cell.length_a   1.000
_cell.length_b   1.000
_cell.length_c   1.000
_cell.angle_alpha   90.00
_cell.angle_beta   90.00
_cell.angle_gamma   90.00
#
_symmetry.space_group_name_H-M   'P 1'
#
loop_
_entity.id
_entity.type
_entity.pdbx_description
1 polymer ?
#
loop_
_entity_poly.entity_id
_entity_poly.type
_entity_poly.pdbx_seq_one_letter_code
_entity_poly.pdbx_strand_id
1 'polypeptide(L)'
;MDGHAWLCPSYIDQSGASTIIFFIDACREGVKLGFKDTYLAGWSRGERRQATRRSFVVVFACEPGQVSQYVGDDEGFSLFSKALAEVLDPQHPAASLEDVLKATQERLSGLVAEH
;
A
#
# COMPACT_ATOMS: atom_id res chain seq x y z
N MET A 1 5.31 27.37 17.00
CA MET A 1 6.50 26.96 16.24
C MET A 1 6.55 25.45 16.24
N ASP A 2 5.97 24.93 15.17
CA ASP A 2 6.32 23.74 14.39
C ASP A 2 6.21 22.36 15.06
N GLY A 3 4.95 21.95 15.24
CA GLY A 3 4.59 20.56 15.45
C GLY A 3 4.77 19.77 14.14
N HIS A 4 5.83 18.99 14.07
CA HIS A 4 5.95 17.94 13.07
C HIS A 4 5.01 16.80 13.45
N ALA A 5 3.80 16.82 12.90
CA ALA A 5 2.87 15.70 12.95
C ALA A 5 3.41 14.59 12.04
N TRP A 6 3.95 13.53 12.66
CA TRP A 6 4.32 12.32 11.94
C TRP A 6 3.08 11.42 11.85
N LEU A 7 2.60 11.15 10.63
CA LEU A 7 1.60 10.13 10.35
C LEU A 7 2.25 8.72 10.30
N CYS A 8 3.22 8.44 11.17
CA CYS A 8 3.57 7.06 11.50
C CYS A 8 2.85 6.75 12.80
N PRO A 9 1.61 6.26 12.73
CA PRO A 9 0.82 6.06 13.92
C PRO A 9 1.45 4.97 14.77
N SER A 10 1.50 5.22 16.08
CA SER A 10 2.10 4.35 17.11
C SER A 10 1.59 2.90 17.09
N TYR A 11 0.48 2.62 16.39
CA TYR A 11 -0.03 1.26 16.19
C TYR A 11 0.92 0.39 15.34
N ILE A 12 1.71 0.96 14.42
CA ILE A 12 2.67 0.21 13.61
C ILE A 12 3.75 -0.38 14.52
N ASP A 13 4.27 0.43 15.43
CA ASP A 13 5.31 0.04 16.38
C ASP A 13 4.78 -0.97 17.42
N GLN A 14 3.51 -0.85 17.79
CA GLN A 14 2.80 -1.77 18.68
C GLN A 14 2.34 -3.07 18.01
N SER A 15 2.32 -3.12 16.68
CA SER A 15 1.89 -4.31 15.94
C SER A 15 2.87 -5.47 16.13
N GLY A 16 2.33 -6.64 16.48
CA GLY A 16 3.08 -7.91 16.53
C GLY A 16 3.31 -8.53 15.15
N ALA A 17 2.82 -7.91 14.07
CA ALA A 17 2.95 -8.43 12.72
C ALA A 17 4.43 -8.46 12.29
N SER A 18 4.84 -9.59 11.68
CA SER A 18 6.16 -9.74 11.06
C SER A 18 6.23 -9.04 9.70
N THR A 19 5.08 -8.85 9.03
CA THR A 19 4.96 -8.18 7.74
C THR A 19 3.82 -7.19 7.77
N ILE A 20 4.08 -5.97 7.28
CA ILE A 20 3.08 -4.91 7.14
C ILE A 20 3.02 -4.53 5.65
N ILE A 21 1.82 -4.57 5.09
CA ILE A 21 1.57 -4.30 3.66
C ILE A 21 0.71 -3.04 3.56
N PHE A 22 1.19 -2.07 2.80
CA PHE A 22 0.48 -0.83 2.49
C PHE A 22 -0.01 -0.88 1.05
N PHE A 23 -1.32 -0.77 0.85
CA PHE A 23 -1.92 -0.53 -0.47
C PHE A 23 -2.24 0.95 -0.56
N ILE A 24 -1.64 1.63 -1.54
CA ILE A 24 -1.75 3.08 -1.74
C ILE A 24 -2.52 3.34 -3.02
N ASP A 25 -3.75 3.80 -2.85
CA ASP A 25 -4.60 4.26 -3.93
C ASP A 25 -4.51 5.79 -4.05
N ALA A 26 -3.62 6.24 -4.92
CA ALA A 26 -3.40 7.63 -5.23
C ALA A 26 -2.69 7.77 -6.57
N CYS A 27 -2.89 8.89 -7.26
CA CYS A 27 -2.10 9.26 -8.43
C CYS A 27 -0.62 9.46 -8.03
N ARG A 28 0.32 9.03 -8.88
CA ARG A 28 1.77 9.19 -8.66
C ARG A 28 2.41 10.26 -9.54
N GLU A 29 1.62 11.23 -9.97
CA GLU A 29 2.14 12.38 -10.69
C GLU A 29 3.05 13.21 -9.76
N GLY A 30 4.31 13.41 -10.15
CA GLY A 30 5.28 14.22 -9.38
C GLY A 30 5.86 13.59 -8.11
N VAL A 31 5.54 12.33 -7.76
CA VAL A 31 6.06 11.67 -6.55
C VAL A 31 7.50 11.18 -6.77
N LYS A 32 8.48 11.96 -6.32
CA LYS A 32 9.86 11.49 -6.13
C LYS A 32 9.93 10.70 -4.82
N LEU A 33 10.16 9.38 -4.89
CA LEU A 33 10.47 8.58 -3.71
C LEU A 33 11.86 8.96 -3.19
N GLY A 34 11.91 9.95 -2.32
CA GLY A 34 13.06 10.16 -1.44
C GLY A 34 12.95 9.18 -0.30
N PHE A 35 13.65 8.04 -0.37
CA PHE A 35 13.91 7.26 0.84
C PHE A 35 14.78 8.13 1.74
N LYS A 36 14.20 8.77 2.75
CA LYS A 36 14.98 9.21 3.90
C LYS A 36 15.44 7.93 4.57
N ASP A 37 16.75 7.66 4.53
CA ASP A 37 17.35 6.64 5.39
C ASP A 37 16.74 6.77 6.77
N THR A 38 16.02 5.74 7.19
CA THR A 38 15.39 5.68 8.50
C THR A 38 16.52 5.56 9.51
N TYR A 39 17.11 6.70 9.91
CA TYR A 39 18.24 6.75 10.82
C TYR A 39 17.84 6.07 12.13
N LEU A 40 18.31 4.83 12.32
CA LEU A 40 18.19 3.99 13.52
C LEU A 40 18.93 4.57 14.75
N ALA A 41 19.37 5.84 14.67
CA ALA A 41 20.28 6.48 15.62
C ALA A 41 19.66 6.68 17.01
N GLY A 42 18.33 6.68 17.15
CA GLY A 42 17.65 6.91 18.43
C GLY A 42 17.15 5.66 19.17
N TRP A 43 17.19 4.47 18.56
CA TRP A 43 16.49 3.29 19.09
C TRP A 43 17.37 2.44 19.99
N SER A 44 16.82 1.92 21.09
CA SER A 44 17.49 0.95 21.96
C SER A 44 17.81 -0.34 21.21
N ARG A 45 18.74 -1.16 21.72
CA ARG A 45 19.09 -2.45 21.09
C ARG A 45 17.87 -3.38 20.89
N GLY A 46 16.88 -3.31 21.79
CA GLY A 46 15.64 -4.08 21.70
C GLY A 46 14.73 -3.60 20.58
N GLU A 47 14.50 -2.30 20.49
CA GLU A 47 13.68 -1.67 19.45
C GLU A 47 14.29 -1.87 18.05
N ARG A 48 15.62 -1.74 17.93
CA ARG A 48 16.32 -2.02 16.67
C ARG A 48 16.13 -3.47 16.21
N ARG A 49 16.23 -4.43 17.13
CA ARG A 49 16.09 -5.87 16.80
C ARG A 49 14.66 -6.22 16.38
N GLN A 50 13.66 -5.51 16.89
CA GLN A 50 12.27 -5.75 16.53
C GLN A 50 11.91 -5.09 15.19
N ALA A 51 12.39 -3.86 14.92
CA ALA A 51 12.20 -3.24 13.61
C ALA A 51 12.97 -3.92 12.48
N THR A 52 14.21 -4.38 12.70
CA THR A 52 14.97 -5.07 11.65
C THR A 52 14.39 -6.43 11.27
N ARG A 53 13.44 -6.97 12.05
CA ARG A 53 12.71 -8.20 11.72
C ARG A 53 11.41 -7.96 10.97
N ARG A 54 10.94 -6.72 10.86
CA ARG A 54 9.68 -6.40 10.18
C ARG A 54 9.92 -6.17 8.69
N SER A 55 9.18 -6.87 7.87
CA SER A 55 9.13 -6.63 6.42
C SER A 55 8.03 -5.62 6.11
N PHE A 56 8.34 -4.65 5.27
CA PHE A 56 7.37 -3.68 4.76
C PHE A 56 7.21 -3.87 3.26
N VAL A 57 5.96 -3.99 2.80
CA VAL A 57 5.62 -4.02 1.38
C VAL A 57 4.73 -2.83 1.08
N VAL A 58 5.03 -2.10 0.01
CA VAL A 58 4.21 -0.98 -0.47
C VAL A 58 3.76 -1.29 -1.88
N VAL A 59 2.45 -1.29 -2.09
CA VAL A 59 1.77 -1.59 -3.34
C VAL A 59 1.07 -0.31 -3.79
N PHE A 60 1.39 0.17 -4.98
CA PHE A 60 0.78 1.37 -5.55
C PHE A 60 -0.26 0.98 -6.60
N ALA A 61 -1.34 1.74 -6.68
CA ALA A 61 -2.39 1.57 -7.70
C ALA A 61 -1.91 1.83 -9.13
N CYS A 62 -0.83 2.59 -9.32
CA CYS A 62 -0.29 2.95 -10.62
C CYS A 62 1.24 3.11 -10.60
N GLU A 63 1.84 3.09 -11.78
CA GLU A 63 3.28 3.32 -11.94
C GLU A 63 3.68 4.78 -11.59
N PRO A 64 4.97 5.05 -11.29
CA PRO A 64 5.44 6.42 -11.14
C PRO A 64 5.08 7.27 -12.37
N GLY A 65 4.49 8.45 -12.14
CA GLY A 65 4.07 9.35 -13.22
C GLY A 65 2.76 8.98 -13.91
N GLN A 66 2.09 7.91 -13.50
CA GLN A 66 0.74 7.58 -13.94
C GLN A 66 -0.33 8.07 -12.94
N VAL A 67 -1.58 8.04 -13.41
CA VAL A 67 -2.78 8.33 -12.63
C VAL A 67 -3.44 7.04 -12.16
N SER A 68 -3.98 7.03 -10.94
CA SER A 68 -4.88 5.96 -10.49
C SER A 68 -6.23 6.15 -11.18
N GLN A 69 -6.84 5.08 -11.70
CA GLN A 69 -8.07 5.19 -12.47
C GLN A 69 -9.30 5.25 -11.55
N TYR A 70 -10.24 6.15 -11.89
CA TYR A 70 -11.46 6.41 -11.14
C TYR A 70 -12.64 6.60 -12.10
N VAL A 71 -13.77 5.97 -11.79
CA VAL A 71 -15.03 6.14 -12.54
C VAL A 71 -15.82 7.28 -11.91
N GLY A 72 -16.16 8.30 -12.70
CA GLY A 72 -16.77 9.54 -12.23
C GLY A 72 -18.29 9.63 -12.40
N ASP A 73 -19.03 8.55 -12.12
CA ASP A 73 -20.50 8.56 -12.10
C ASP A 73 -21.05 8.91 -10.70
N ASP A 74 -22.38 8.85 -10.52
CA ASP A 74 -23.07 9.22 -9.27
C ASP A 74 -22.65 8.33 -8.06
N GLU A 75 -22.09 7.15 -8.31
CA GLU A 75 -21.52 6.22 -7.31
C GLU A 75 -20.02 6.01 -7.50
N GLY A 76 -19.31 7.04 -7.97
CA GLY A 76 -17.96 6.92 -8.47
C GLY A 76 -16.98 6.16 -7.56
N PHE A 77 -16.17 5.30 -8.16
CA PHE A 77 -15.27 4.39 -7.45
C PHE A 77 -13.90 4.29 -8.10
N SER A 78 -12.90 3.93 -7.28
CA SER A 78 -11.54 3.61 -7.77
C SER A 78 -11.51 2.20 -8.36
N LEU A 79 -10.95 2.07 -9.55
CA LEU A 79 -10.80 0.75 -10.21
C LEU A 79 -9.82 -0.15 -9.44
N PHE A 80 -8.75 0.43 -8.90
CA PHE A 80 -7.77 -0.32 -8.09
C PHE A 80 -8.40 -0.85 -6.80
N SER A 81 -9.08 0.03 -6.05
CA SER A 81 -9.71 -0.37 -4.78
C SER A 81 -10.81 -1.41 -5.01
N LYS A 82 -11.58 -1.30 -6.11
CA LYS A 82 -12.57 -2.31 -6.50
C LYS A 82 -11.90 -3.66 -6.83
N ALA A 83 -10.90 -3.67 -7.70
CA ALA A 83 -10.18 -4.90 -8.07
C ALA A 83 -9.54 -5.58 -6.85
N LEU A 84 -8.92 -4.80 -5.96
CA LEU A 84 -8.30 -5.31 -4.74
C LEU A 84 -9.36 -5.91 -3.79
N ALA A 85 -10.48 -5.23 -3.58
CA ALA A 85 -11.56 -5.71 -2.71
C ALA A 85 -12.16 -7.03 -3.22
N GLU A 86 -12.36 -7.16 -4.53
CA GLU A 86 -12.87 -8.41 -5.15
C GLU A 86 -11.87 -9.57 -4.98
N VAL A 87 -10.55 -9.31 -5.06
CA VAL A 87 -9.51 -10.34 -4.90
C VAL A 87 -9.25 -10.71 -3.45
N LEU A 88 -9.48 -9.78 -2.51
CA LEU A 88 -9.38 -10.04 -1.07
C LEU A 88 -10.63 -10.71 -0.50
N ASP A 89 -11.68 -10.91 -1.31
CA ASP A 89 -12.85 -11.66 -0.88
C ASP A 89 -12.44 -13.07 -0.41
N PRO A 90 -12.94 -13.57 0.74
CA PRO A 90 -12.59 -14.89 1.25
C PRO A 90 -12.88 -16.07 0.31
N GLN A 91 -13.75 -15.88 -0.69
CA GLN A 91 -14.06 -16.88 -1.69
C GLN A 91 -13.09 -16.88 -2.88
N HIS A 92 -12.25 -15.84 -3.01
CA HIS A 92 -11.28 -15.73 -4.08
C HIS A 92 -10.11 -16.73 -3.88
N PRO A 93 -9.63 -17.42 -4.93
CA PRO A 93 -8.63 -18.49 -4.79
C PRO A 93 -7.20 -18.01 -4.48
N ALA A 94 -6.93 -16.71 -4.51
CA ALA A 94 -5.59 -16.17 -4.22
C ALA A 94 -5.19 -16.44 -2.77
N ALA A 95 -4.10 -17.19 -2.57
CA ALA A 95 -3.69 -17.64 -1.24
C ALA A 95 -2.34 -17.07 -0.78
N SER A 96 -1.63 -16.37 -1.66
CA SER A 96 -0.37 -15.67 -1.37
C SER A 96 -0.44 -14.21 -1.77
N LEU A 97 0.49 -13.40 -1.24
CA LEU A 97 0.61 -11.99 -1.67
C LEU A 97 0.89 -11.89 -3.17
N GLU A 98 1.72 -12.77 -3.72
CA GLU A 98 2.00 -12.80 -5.16
C GLU A 98 0.73 -13.07 -5.97
N ASP A 99 -0.09 -14.04 -5.55
CA ASP A 99 -1.37 -14.34 -6.20
C ASP A 99 -2.33 -13.15 -6.12
N VAL A 100 -2.40 -12.48 -4.96
CA VAL A 100 -3.23 -11.29 -4.77
C VAL A 100 -2.79 -10.19 -5.73
N LEU A 101 -1.49 -9.87 -5.79
CA LEU A 101 -0.98 -8.82 -6.68
C LEU A 101 -1.26 -9.14 -8.15
N LYS A 102 -1.04 -10.38 -8.56
CA LYS A 102 -1.29 -10.82 -9.94
C LYS A 102 -2.77 -10.76 -10.28
N ALA A 103 -3.63 -11.33 -9.44
CA ALA A 103 -5.08 -11.34 -9.66
C ALA A 103 -5.67 -9.91 -9.62
N THR A 104 -5.18 -9.05 -8.72
CA THR A 104 -5.59 -7.63 -8.68
C THR A 104 -5.17 -6.91 -9.96
N GLN A 105 -3.96 -7.13 -10.48
CA GLN A 105 -3.52 -6.54 -11.75
C GLN A 105 -4.37 -7.04 -12.92
N GLU A 106 -4.67 -8.34 -12.99
CA GLU A 106 -5.54 -8.92 -14.02
C GLU A 106 -6.95 -8.31 -13.96
N ARG A 107 -7.54 -8.23 -12.76
CA ARG A 107 -8.88 -7.66 -12.59
C ARG A 107 -8.92 -6.16 -12.87
N LEU A 108 -7.93 -5.41 -12.41
CA LEU A 108 -7.78 -3.98 -12.71
C LEU A 108 -7.71 -3.75 -14.22
N SER A 109 -6.92 -4.54 -14.93
CA SER A 109 -6.79 -4.43 -16.39
C SER A 109 -8.14 -4.69 -17.09
N GLY A 110 -8.95 -5.61 -16.58
CA GLY A 110 -10.32 -5.84 -17.05
C GLY A 110 -11.23 -4.64 -16.81
N LEU A 111 -11.24 -4.09 -15.58
CA LEU A 111 -12.04 -2.91 -15.24
C LEU A 111 -11.65 -1.67 -16.07
N VAL A 112 -10.36 -1.48 -16.36
CA VAL A 112 -9.86 -0.40 -17.22
C VAL A 112 -10.31 -0.56 -18.67
N ALA A 113 -10.53 -1.79 -19.14
CA ALA A 113 -11.08 -2.02 -20.47
C ALA A 113 -12.61 -1.86 -20.52
N GLU A 114 -13.30 -2.06 -19.39
CA GLU A 114 -14.75 -1.92 -19.23
C GLU A 114 -15.22 -0.46 -19.13
N HIS A 115 -14.38 0.44 -18.60
CA HIS A 115 -14.70 1.84 -18.27
C HIS A 115 -13.79 2.85 -18.99
#